data_AF-A0A371PQ44-F1
#
_entry.id   AF-A0A371PQ44-F1
#
_cell.length_a   1.000
_cell.length_b   1.000
_cell.length_c   1.000
_cell.angle_alpha   90.00
_cell.angle_beta   90.00
_cell.angle_gamma   90.00
#
_symmetry.space_group_name_H-M   'P 1'
#
loop_
_entity.id
_entity.type
_entity.pdbx_description
1 polymer ?
#
loop_
_entity_poly.entity_id
_entity_poly.type
_entity_poly.pdbx_seq_one_letter_code
_entity_poly.pdbx_strand_id
1 'polypeptide(L)'
;MEVSESFAGGSGLVLAYGHLGLDPAVQDRLSAVPGRLLNRVTVMRDICIEHGGRTAYEDALADVRAAWRNDQMQCAMAELLGGTPDAADLGARDRHLADSVLQLLDRSAPDTWIVATAHNVHIQRTVNPEGGPLARVPMGHPLAKELGAE
;
A
#
# COMPACT_ATOMS: atom_id res chain seq x y z
N MET A 1 -4.05 6.45 -18.28
CA MET A 1 -4.13 7.14 -16.97
C MET A 1 -3.21 8.33 -17.09
N GLU A 2 -3.66 9.40 -17.76
CA GLU A 2 -2.78 10.46 -18.29
C GLU A 2 -2.17 11.34 -17.17
N VAL A 3 -2.82 11.39 -16.01
CA VAL A 3 -2.41 12.23 -14.86
C VAL A 3 -1.28 11.60 -14.02
N SER A 4 -1.13 10.27 -14.04
CA SER A 4 -0.02 9.61 -13.31
C SER A 4 1.29 9.62 -14.08
N GLU A 5 1.22 9.79 -15.41
CA GLU A 5 2.40 9.76 -16.28
C GLU A 5 3.33 10.95 -16.03
N SER A 6 2.79 12.12 -15.64
CA SER A 6 3.57 13.33 -15.40
C SER A 6 4.53 13.25 -14.20
N PHE A 7 4.39 12.25 -13.34
CA PHE A 7 5.27 12.05 -12.18
C PHE A 7 5.88 10.65 -12.10
N ALA A 8 5.67 9.80 -13.10
CA ALA A 8 6.29 8.48 -13.17
C ALA A 8 7.83 8.61 -13.13
N GLY A 9 8.46 8.13 -12.06
CA GLY A 9 9.89 8.29 -11.83
C GLY A 9 10.48 7.15 -11.00
N GLY A 10 11.78 6.91 -11.12
CA GLY A 10 12.47 5.76 -10.51
C GLY A 10 12.69 5.82 -8.99
N SER A 11 12.17 6.83 -8.30
CA SER A 11 12.29 6.99 -6.84
C SER A 11 11.01 7.54 -6.23
N GLY A 12 10.65 7.04 -5.04
CA GLY A 12 9.49 7.53 -4.28
C GLY A 12 9.56 9.03 -3.95
N LEU A 13 10.75 9.63 -3.89
CA LEU A 13 10.93 11.06 -3.68
C LEU A 13 10.49 11.89 -4.90
N VAL A 14 10.78 11.43 -6.12
CA VAL A 14 10.38 12.12 -7.36
C VAL A 14 8.86 12.16 -7.47
N LEU A 15 8.20 11.05 -7.14
CA LEU A 15 6.75 10.94 -7.12
C LEU A 15 6.13 11.87 -6.06
N ALA A 16 6.71 11.95 -4.87
CA ALA A 16 6.20 12.79 -3.79
C ALA A 16 6.31 14.29 -4.10
N TYR A 17 7.44 14.74 -4.65
CA TYR A 17 7.58 16.13 -5.11
C TYR A 17 6.67 16.44 -6.31
N GLY A 18 6.48 15.45 -7.19
CA GLY A 18 5.50 15.55 -8.27
C GLY A 18 4.08 15.75 -7.76
N HIS A 19 3.68 14.95 -6.79
CA HIS A 19 2.39 15.08 -6.12
C HIS A 19 2.23 16.44 -5.43
N LEU A 20 3.25 16.94 -4.73
CA LEU A 20 3.25 18.28 -4.12
C LEU A 20 3.06 19.41 -5.14
N GLY A 21 3.53 19.22 -6.36
CA GLY A 21 3.40 20.21 -7.44
C GLY A 21 2.03 20.25 -8.10
N LEU A 22 1.12 19.33 -7.76
CA LEU A 22 -0.23 19.28 -8.32
C LEU A 22 -1.16 20.29 -7.66
N ASP A 23 -2.13 20.77 -8.43
CA ASP A 23 -3.29 21.49 -7.89
C ASP A 23 -4.05 20.60 -6.88
N PRO A 24 -4.49 21.13 -5.72
CA PRO A 24 -5.19 20.34 -4.70
C PRO A 24 -6.42 19.58 -5.23
N ALA A 25 -7.18 20.15 -6.18
CA ALA A 25 -8.33 19.45 -6.76
C ALA A 25 -7.90 18.27 -7.64
N VAL A 26 -6.69 18.31 -8.20
CA VAL A 26 -6.11 17.17 -8.93
C VAL A 26 -5.63 16.10 -7.96
N GLN A 27 -5.02 16.48 -6.83
CA GLN A 27 -4.63 15.54 -5.77
C GLN A 27 -5.87 14.80 -5.22
N ASP A 28 -6.91 15.53 -4.83
CA ASP A 28 -8.17 14.94 -4.35
C ASP A 28 -8.80 14.00 -5.37
N ARG A 29 -8.77 14.37 -6.66
CA ARG A 29 -9.29 13.54 -7.74
C ARG A 29 -8.46 12.27 -7.91
N LEU A 30 -7.14 12.36 -7.82
CA LEU A 30 -6.24 11.21 -7.88
C LEU A 30 -6.54 10.23 -6.75
N SER A 31 -6.68 10.70 -5.51
CA SER A 31 -6.98 9.82 -4.38
C SER A 31 -8.39 9.23 -4.42
N ALA A 32 -9.37 10.01 -4.88
CA ALA A 32 -10.74 9.55 -4.92
C ALA A 32 -11.00 8.47 -6.00
N VAL A 33 -10.20 8.41 -7.06
CA VAL A 33 -10.40 7.42 -8.15
C VAL A 33 -10.11 5.99 -7.68
N PRO A 34 -8.92 5.64 -7.14
CA PRO A 34 -8.64 4.31 -6.59
C PRO A 34 -9.57 3.96 -5.44
N GLY A 35 -9.92 4.91 -4.57
CA GLY A 35 -10.87 4.67 -3.48
C GLY A 35 -12.26 4.24 -3.97
N ARG A 36 -12.81 4.96 -4.96
CA ARG A 36 -14.09 4.57 -5.59
C ARG A 36 -14.01 3.25 -6.33
N LEU A 37 -12.91 3.00 -7.04
CA LEU A 37 -12.70 1.75 -7.75
C LEU A 37 -12.60 0.57 -6.78
N LEU A 38 -11.86 0.72 -5.69
CA LEU A 38 -11.73 -0.30 -4.63
C LEU A 38 -13.09 -0.63 -4.01
N ASN A 39 -13.89 0.39 -3.69
CA ASN A 39 -15.25 0.18 -3.21
C ASN A 39 -16.10 -0.58 -4.23
N ARG A 40 -16.06 -0.17 -5.50
CA ARG A 40 -16.86 -0.80 -6.57
C ARG A 40 -16.49 -2.27 -6.78
N VAL A 41 -15.20 -2.59 -6.87
CA VAL A 41 -14.74 -3.98 -7.02
C VAL A 41 -15.12 -4.81 -5.80
N THR A 42 -15.05 -4.23 -4.60
CA THR A 42 -15.44 -4.93 -3.37
C THR A 42 -16.94 -5.23 -3.33
N VAL A 43 -17.79 -4.24 -3.63
CA VAL A 43 -19.26 -4.39 -3.63
C VAL A 43 -19.73 -5.34 -4.74
N MET A 44 -19.07 -5.34 -5.90
CA MET A 44 -19.44 -6.18 -7.04
C MET A 44 -18.85 -7.59 -7.01
N ARG A 45 -18.32 -8.04 -5.86
CA ARG A 45 -17.60 -9.32 -5.72
C ARG A 45 -18.27 -10.49 -6.44
N ASP A 46 -19.54 -10.76 -6.13
CA ASP A 46 -20.21 -11.96 -6.64
C ASP A 46 -20.42 -11.89 -8.16
N ILE A 47 -20.79 -10.71 -8.67
CA ILE A 47 -20.92 -10.46 -10.12
C ILE A 47 -19.57 -10.63 -10.81
N CYS A 48 -18.49 -10.07 -10.25
CA CYS A 48 -17.16 -10.18 -10.83
C CYS A 48 -16.65 -11.63 -10.84
N ILE A 49 -16.93 -12.40 -9.78
CA ILE A 49 -16.57 -13.82 -9.69
C ILE A 49 -17.38 -14.65 -10.69
N GLU A 50 -18.68 -14.39 -10.83
CA GLU A 50 -19.55 -15.09 -11.78
C GLU A 50 -19.07 -14.91 -13.23
N HIS A 51 -18.63 -13.69 -13.59
CA HIS A 51 -18.24 -13.38 -14.97
C HIS A 51 -16.77 -13.66 -15.29
N GLY A 52 -15.87 -13.50 -14.33
CA GLY A 52 -14.41 -13.57 -14.54
C GLY A 52 -13.71 -14.70 -13.79
N GLY A 53 -14.42 -15.41 -12.92
CA GLY A 53 -13.85 -16.41 -12.03
C GLY A 53 -13.18 -15.80 -10.79
N ARG A 54 -12.91 -16.67 -9.81
CA ARG A 54 -12.37 -16.27 -8.50
C ARG A 54 -10.97 -15.67 -8.60
N THR A 55 -10.07 -16.31 -9.33
CA THR A 55 -8.66 -15.88 -9.46
C THR A 55 -8.56 -14.49 -10.07
N ALA A 56 -9.25 -14.25 -11.20
CA ALA A 56 -9.22 -12.96 -11.87
C ALA A 56 -9.80 -11.84 -11.00
N TYR A 57 -10.87 -12.12 -10.25
CA TYR A 57 -11.42 -11.18 -9.28
C TYR A 57 -10.39 -10.79 -8.21
N GLU A 58 -9.72 -11.79 -7.62
CA GLU A 58 -8.76 -11.52 -6.55
C GLU A 58 -7.51 -10.80 -7.05
N ASP A 59 -7.05 -11.08 -8.27
CA ASP A 59 -5.92 -10.38 -8.89
C ASP A 59 -6.29 -8.92 -9.17
N ALA A 60 -7.46 -8.67 -9.76
CA ALA A 60 -7.96 -7.31 -9.97
C ALA A 60 -8.11 -6.55 -8.64
N LEU A 61 -8.61 -7.22 -7.60
CA LEU A 61 -8.74 -6.63 -6.26
C LEU A 61 -7.36 -6.31 -5.66
N ALA A 62 -6.37 -7.18 -5.84
CA ALA A 62 -5.00 -6.94 -5.40
C ALA A 62 -4.38 -5.71 -6.09
N ASP A 63 -4.53 -5.60 -7.41
CA ASP A 63 -4.05 -4.47 -8.20
C ASP A 63 -4.68 -3.14 -7.76
N VAL A 64 -6.01 -3.14 -7.57
CA VAL A 64 -6.73 -1.92 -7.13
C VAL A 64 -6.33 -1.52 -5.71
N ARG A 65 -6.15 -2.49 -4.80
CA ARG A 65 -5.64 -2.23 -3.44
C ARG A 65 -4.23 -1.68 -3.46
N ALA A 66 -3.35 -2.22 -4.32
CA ALA A 66 -1.99 -1.74 -4.48
C ALA A 66 -1.98 -0.29 -4.99
N ALA A 67 -2.79 0.04 -5.99
CA ALA A 67 -2.93 1.39 -6.50
C ALA A 67 -3.42 2.38 -5.42
N TRP A 68 -4.43 1.99 -4.63
CA TRP A 68 -4.95 2.81 -3.53
C TRP A 68 -3.93 3.01 -2.41
N ARG A 69 -3.22 1.96 -1.99
CA ARG A 69 -2.17 2.06 -0.96
C ARG A 69 -0.98 2.88 -1.43
N ASN A 70 -0.64 2.80 -2.71
CA ASN A 70 0.43 3.59 -3.30
C ASN A 70 0.08 5.09 -3.32
N ASP A 71 -1.15 5.45 -3.68
CA ASP A 71 -1.64 6.83 -3.60
C ASP A 71 -1.55 7.37 -2.16
N GLN A 72 -2.05 6.62 -1.18
CA GLN A 72 -1.95 7.00 0.25
C GLN A 72 -0.50 7.23 0.69
N MET A 73 0.43 6.37 0.26
CA MET A 73 1.85 6.52 0.55
C MET A 73 2.44 7.77 -0.11
N GLN A 74 2.00 8.13 -1.32
CA GLN A 74 2.44 9.34 -2.01
C GLN A 74 1.93 10.59 -1.30
N CYS A 75 0.67 10.62 -0.86
CA CYS A 75 0.12 11.70 -0.06
C CYS A 75 0.87 11.87 1.26
N ALA A 76 1.08 10.79 2.02
CA ALA A 76 1.84 10.83 3.28
C ALA A 76 3.29 11.33 3.08
N MET A 77 3.94 10.94 1.98
CA MET A 77 5.28 11.45 1.64
C MET A 77 5.25 12.93 1.25
N ALA A 78 4.22 13.38 0.55
CA ALA A 78 4.03 14.79 0.22
C ALA A 78 3.84 15.62 1.49
N GLU A 79 2.98 15.20 2.42
CA GLU A 79 2.78 15.85 3.73
C GLU A 79 4.09 15.93 4.53
N LEU A 80 4.85 14.83 4.58
CA LEU A 80 6.14 14.78 5.25
C LEU A 80 7.13 15.80 4.66
N LEU A 81 7.25 15.85 3.33
CA LEU A 81 8.17 16.75 2.62
C LEU A 81 7.67 18.21 2.62
N GLY A 82 6.36 18.42 2.70
CA GLY A 82 5.71 19.73 2.78
C GLY A 82 5.75 20.36 4.17
N GLY A 83 6.31 19.67 5.17
CA GLY A 83 6.47 20.20 6.52
C GLY A 83 5.25 20.00 7.43
N THR A 84 4.33 19.10 7.08
CA THR A 84 3.18 18.69 7.90
C THR A 84 3.32 17.22 8.34
N PRO A 85 4.38 16.84 9.08
CA PRO A 85 4.70 15.44 9.35
C PRO A 85 3.67 14.75 10.26
N ASP A 86 2.96 15.49 11.11
CA ASP A 86 2.01 14.93 12.08
C ASP A 86 0.77 14.30 11.43
N ALA A 87 0.51 14.59 10.15
CA ALA A 87 -0.57 13.97 9.36
C ALA A 87 -0.10 12.74 8.57
N ALA A 88 1.20 12.53 8.40
CA ALA A 88 1.75 11.57 7.44
C ALA A 88 1.62 10.11 7.91
N ASP A 89 0.65 9.38 7.36
CA ASP A 89 0.54 7.92 7.54
C ASP A 89 1.49 7.15 6.61
N LEU A 90 2.74 6.98 7.07
CA LEU A 90 3.75 6.17 6.38
C LEU A 90 3.52 4.66 6.52
N GLY A 91 2.48 4.23 7.26
CA GLY A 91 2.15 2.84 7.49
C GLY A 91 1.48 2.15 6.29
N ALA A 92 0.93 2.92 5.34
CA ALA A 92 0.25 2.38 4.17
C ALA A 92 1.12 1.40 3.35
N ARG A 93 2.41 1.73 3.15
CA ARG A 93 3.37 0.85 2.48
C ARG A 93 3.61 -0.43 3.27
N ASP A 94 3.96 -0.30 4.55
CA ASP A 94 4.30 -1.44 5.40
C ASP A 94 3.10 -2.40 5.55
N ARG A 95 1.89 -1.85 5.65
CA ARG A 95 0.67 -2.67 5.65
C ARG A 95 0.44 -3.38 4.32
N HIS A 96 0.63 -2.68 3.19
CA HIS A 96 0.49 -3.30 1.87
C HIS A 96 1.49 -4.45 1.69
N LEU A 97 2.75 -4.27 2.07
CA LEU A 97 3.76 -5.32 1.99
C LEU A 97 3.38 -6.54 2.83
N ALA A 98 2.86 -6.33 4.04
CA ALA A 98 2.41 -7.43 4.89
C ALA A 98 1.24 -8.19 4.27
N ASP A 99 0.22 -7.46 3.79
CA ASP A 99 -0.94 -8.06 3.12
C ASP A 99 -0.52 -8.86 1.87
N SER A 100 0.43 -8.35 1.08
CA SER A 100 0.95 -9.04 -0.11
C SER A 100 1.71 -10.33 0.23
N VAL A 101 2.51 -10.33 1.29
CA VAL A 101 3.19 -11.55 1.75
C VAL A 101 2.18 -12.60 2.22
N LEU A 102 1.19 -12.20 3.02
CA LEU A 102 0.13 -13.11 3.49
C LEU A 102 -0.70 -13.66 2.34
N GLN A 103 -1.04 -12.83 1.35
CA GLN A 103 -1.76 -13.27 0.15
C GLN A 103 -0.92 -14.24 -0.68
N LEU A 104 0.39 -14.03 -0.79
CA LEU A 104 1.27 -14.93 -1.51
C LEU A 104 1.38 -16.29 -0.80
N LEU A 105 1.44 -16.31 0.54
CA LEU A 105 1.40 -17.55 1.32
C LEU A 105 0.09 -18.30 1.13
N ASP A 106 -1.06 -17.62 1.24
CA ASP A 106 -2.39 -18.21 1.09
C ASP A 106 -2.60 -18.89 -0.27
N ARG A 107 -1.97 -18.35 -1.31
CA ARG A 107 -2.03 -18.89 -2.69
C ARG A 107 -0.98 -19.95 -3.00
N SER A 108 0.01 -20.11 -2.12
CA SER A 108 1.12 -21.03 -2.35
C SER A 108 0.76 -22.46 -1.96
N ALA A 109 1.49 -23.43 -2.51
CA ALA A 109 1.36 -24.81 -2.08
C ALA A 109 1.74 -24.95 -0.59
N PRO A 110 1.18 -25.94 0.14
CA PRO A 110 1.66 -26.27 1.48
C PRO A 110 3.19 -26.40 1.53
N ASP A 111 3.78 -26.01 2.65
CA ASP A 111 5.23 -26.03 2.89
C ASP A 111 6.07 -25.07 2.02
N THR A 112 5.43 -24.13 1.32
CA THR A 112 6.14 -23.06 0.60
C THR A 112 6.75 -22.06 1.57
N TRP A 113 8.03 -21.73 1.34
CA TRP A 113 8.76 -20.72 2.10
C TRP A 113 8.85 -19.41 1.32
N ILE A 114 8.60 -18.28 1.99
CA ILE A 114 8.79 -16.95 1.43
C ILE A 114 9.89 -16.24 2.21
N VAL A 115 10.90 -15.74 1.50
CA VAL A 115 11.96 -14.89 2.07
C VAL A 115 11.69 -13.45 1.65
N ALA A 116 11.34 -12.60 2.62
CA ALA A 116 11.14 -11.17 2.39
C ALA A 116 12.43 -10.38 2.66
N THR A 117 13.01 -9.80 1.63
CA THR A 117 14.18 -8.91 1.73
C THR A 117 13.75 -7.44 1.75
N ALA A 118 13.95 -6.78 2.90
CA ALA A 118 13.65 -5.36 3.07
C ALA A 118 14.60 -4.73 4.11
N HIS A 119 14.64 -3.39 4.14
CA HIS A 119 15.38 -2.67 5.17
C HIS A 119 14.86 -3.01 6.57
N ASN A 120 15.73 -3.01 7.59
CA ASN A 120 15.39 -3.37 8.97
C ASN A 120 14.14 -2.66 9.51
N VAL A 121 13.95 -1.41 9.10
CA VAL A 121 12.78 -0.59 9.46
C VAL A 121 11.43 -1.16 9.02
N HIS A 122 11.42 -2.10 8.07
CA HIS A 122 10.21 -2.77 7.57
C HIS A 122 9.99 -4.15 8.21
N ILE A 123 11.06 -4.88 8.53
CA ILE A 123 10.96 -6.27 9.03
C ILE A 123 10.83 -6.36 10.56
N GLN A 124 10.98 -5.24 11.27
CA GLN A 124 10.81 -5.21 12.73
C GLN A 124 9.41 -5.68 13.13
N ARG A 125 9.33 -6.44 14.24
CA ARG A 125 8.06 -6.96 14.79
C ARG A 125 7.41 -6.00 15.78
N THR A 126 8.16 -5.02 16.27
CA THR A 126 7.70 -4.04 17.26
C THR A 126 7.15 -2.80 16.56
N VAL A 127 6.04 -2.28 17.05
CA VAL A 127 5.57 -0.95 16.66
C VAL A 127 6.55 0.08 17.21
N ASN A 128 6.90 1.06 16.39
CA ASN A 128 7.81 2.16 16.69
C ASN A 128 9.20 1.74 17.27
N PRO A 129 10.29 1.72 16.48
CA PRO A 129 11.62 1.65 17.08
C PRO A 129 11.81 2.86 18.01
N GLU A 130 12.32 2.62 19.22
CA GLU A 130 12.52 3.66 20.23
C GLU A 130 13.20 4.92 19.62
N GLY A 131 12.59 6.10 19.82
CA GLY A 131 13.19 7.41 19.50
C GLY A 131 12.80 8.07 18.16
N GLY A 132 11.92 7.47 17.36
CA GLY A 132 11.43 8.10 16.10
C GLY A 132 10.30 9.11 16.30
N PRO A 133 10.29 10.26 15.59
CA PRO A 133 9.24 11.28 15.70
C PRO A 133 7.89 10.87 15.07
N LEU A 134 7.85 9.79 14.28
CA LEU A 134 6.65 9.32 13.59
C LEU A 134 6.34 7.88 13.99
N ALA A 135 5.15 7.67 14.57
CA ALA A 135 4.64 6.34 14.85
C ALA A 135 4.54 5.53 13.56
N ARG A 136 5.23 4.39 13.49
CA ARG A 136 5.17 3.46 12.36
C ARG A 136 4.84 2.05 12.82
N VAL A 137 3.96 1.40 12.07
CA VAL A 137 3.72 -0.04 12.15
C VAL A 137 4.50 -0.71 11.01
N PRO A 138 5.69 -1.29 11.27
CA PRO A 138 6.48 -1.96 10.24
C PRO A 138 5.77 -3.22 9.73
N MET A 139 6.04 -3.63 8.49
CA MET A 139 5.51 -4.85 7.88
C MET A 139 5.67 -6.09 8.78
N GLY A 140 6.80 -6.22 9.48
CA GLY A 140 7.07 -7.35 10.37
C GLY A 140 6.12 -7.45 11.56
N HIS A 141 5.47 -6.35 11.99
CA HIS A 141 4.52 -6.37 13.11
C HIS A 141 3.24 -7.16 12.82
N PRO A 142 2.44 -6.83 11.78
CA PRO A 142 1.29 -7.65 11.42
C PRO A 142 1.69 -9.05 10.96
N LEU A 143 2.83 -9.24 10.29
CA LEU A 143 3.29 -10.59 9.92
C LEU A 143 3.54 -11.47 11.15
N ALA A 144 4.21 -10.95 12.17
CA ALA A 144 4.42 -11.69 13.42
C ALA A 144 3.12 -11.99 14.19
N LYS A 145 2.08 -11.15 14.03
CA LYS A 145 0.76 -11.40 14.62
C LYS A 145 0.00 -12.52 13.91
N GLU A 146 0.05 -12.56 12.59
CA GLU A 146 -0.69 -13.53 11.77
C GLU A 146 0.03 -14.87 11.67
N LEU A 147 1.36 -14.87 11.54
CA LEU A 147 2.17 -16.07 11.33
C LEU A 147 2.77 -16.65 12.63
N GLY A 148 2.73 -15.89 13.71
CA GLY A 148 3.42 -16.23 14.95
C GLY A 148 4.87 -15.72 14.99
N ALA A 149 5.55 -16.01 16.10
CA ALA A 149 6.88 -15.48 16.41
C ALA A 149 8.05 -16.39 16.00
N GLU A 150 7.75 -17.60 15.49
CA GLU A 150 8.72 -18.64 15.14
C GLU A 150 8.91 -18.74 13.62
#